data_AF-A0A1S9LZG6-F1
#
_entry.id   AF-A0A1S9LZG6-F1
#
_cell.length_a   1.000
_cell.length_b   1.000
_cell.length_c   1.000
_cell.angle_alpha   90.00
_cell.angle_beta   90.00
_cell.angle_gamma   90.00
#
_symmetry.space_group_name_H-M   'P 1'
#
loop_
_entity.id
_entity.type
_entity.pdbx_description
1 polymer ?
#
loop_
_entity_poly.entity_id
_entity_poly.type
_entity_poly.pdbx_seq_one_letter_code
_entity_poly.pdbx_strand_id
1 'polypeptide(L)'
;MVLIGHLRMEGKINLNPINLCNNIYKHECWRLYLDNDIVMSYYDTRKFGRFLIYNYNDYLITSPLSKLAKDPFEILLNDFYNKLQKTNRVIKQVLLDQSVISGIGNIYASEILFLARIHPSKPSCHLNGRQRGLNFALSNQ
;
A
#
# COMPACT_ATOMS: atom_id res chain seq x y z
N MET A 1 -20.42 -9.14 -4.84
CA MET A 1 -19.67 -9.12 -3.57
C MET A 1 -18.19 -8.93 -3.88
N VAL A 2 -17.44 -8.24 -3.03
CA VAL A 2 -16.00 -7.99 -3.23
C VAL A 2 -15.25 -8.34 -1.94
N LEU A 3 -14.17 -9.11 -2.06
CA LEU A 3 -13.24 -9.38 -0.97
C LEU A 3 -12.05 -8.43 -1.09
N ILE A 4 -11.80 -7.64 -0.04
CA ILE A 4 -10.64 -6.75 0.05
C ILE A 4 -9.66 -7.34 1.05
N GLY A 5 -8.44 -7.60 0.59
CA GLY A 5 -7.33 -8.11 1.40
C GLY A 5 -6.20 -7.09 1.56
N HIS A 6 -5.77 -6.86 2.80
CA HIS A 6 -4.53 -6.15 3.10
C HIS A 6 -3.55 -7.10 3.78
N LEU A 7 -2.48 -7.49 3.08
CA LEU A 7 -1.53 -8.51 3.52
C LEU A 7 -0.65 -8.08 4.71
N ARG A 8 -0.41 -6.77 4.86
CA ARG A 8 0.50 -6.19 5.86
C ARG A 8 1.94 -6.67 5.63
N MET A 9 2.63 -7.09 6.69
CA MET A 9 4.09 -7.22 6.69
C MET A 9 4.59 -8.52 6.08
N GLU A 10 3.93 -9.64 6.42
CA GLU A 10 4.38 -11.00 6.08
C GLU A 10 3.26 -11.85 5.46
N GLY A 11 2.10 -11.24 5.19
CA GLY A 11 0.98 -11.91 4.57
C GLY A 11 1.31 -12.40 3.17
N LYS A 12 0.94 -13.64 2.86
CA LYS A 12 1.16 -14.27 1.55
C LYS A 12 -0.09 -14.99 1.10
N ILE A 13 -0.37 -14.94 -0.19
CA ILE A 13 -1.44 -15.72 -0.82
C ILE A 13 -0.79 -16.72 -1.77
N ASN A 14 -1.13 -18.00 -1.60
CA ASN A 14 -0.72 -19.06 -2.50
C ASN A 14 -1.94 -19.63 -3.21
N LEU A 15 -1.78 -19.99 -4.48
CA LEU A 15 -2.78 -20.69 -5.28
C LEU A 15 -2.24 -22.08 -5.59
N ASN A 16 -2.97 -23.12 -5.19
CA ASN A 16 -2.58 -24.50 -5.41
C ASN A 16 -3.77 -25.34 -5.85
N PRO A 17 -3.57 -26.37 -6.68
CA PRO A 17 -4.57 -27.41 -6.92
C PRO A 17 -5.05 -28.09 -5.62
N ILE A 18 -6.33 -28.43 -5.54
CA ILE A 18 -6.98 -28.96 -4.33
C ILE A 18 -6.32 -30.26 -3.83
N ASN A 19 -5.83 -31.10 -4.76
CA ASN A 19 -5.16 -32.36 -4.44
C ASN A 19 -3.81 -32.18 -3.72
N LEU A 20 -3.21 -30.98 -3.76
CA LEU A 20 -2.00 -30.63 -3.02
C LEU A 20 -2.29 -29.95 -1.68
N CYS A 21 -3.57 -29.69 -1.36
CA CYS A 21 -3.99 -28.96 -0.17
C CYS A 21 -4.48 -29.86 0.98
N ASN A 22 -4.01 -31.11 1.02
CA ASN A 22 -4.49 -32.15 1.95
C ASN A 22 -4.15 -31.85 3.43
N ASN A 23 -3.09 -31.08 3.68
CA ASN A 23 -2.63 -30.75 5.03
C ASN A 23 -2.80 -29.26 5.31
N ILE A 24 -3.16 -28.91 6.55
CA ILE A 24 -3.10 -27.52 7.03
C ILE A 24 -1.67 -27.23 7.45
N TYR A 25 -1.11 -26.15 6.90
CA TYR A 25 0.27 -25.78 7.16
C TYR A 25 0.37 -24.74 8.27
N LYS A 26 1.53 -24.67 8.94
CA LYS A 26 1.78 -23.68 9.99
C LYS A 26 1.58 -22.26 9.44
N HIS A 27 0.92 -21.41 10.23
CA HIS A 27 0.61 -20.01 9.89
C HIS A 27 -0.40 -19.81 8.75
N GLU A 28 -1.00 -20.89 8.24
CA GLU A 28 -2.18 -20.79 7.39
C GLU A 28 -3.35 -20.23 8.20
N CYS A 29 -3.91 -19.12 7.73
CA CYS A 29 -4.97 -18.41 8.43
C CYS A 29 -6.35 -18.78 7.89
N TRP A 30 -6.50 -18.90 6.56
CA TRP A 30 -7.75 -19.31 5.91
C TRP A 30 -7.51 -19.82 4.49
N ARG A 31 -8.54 -20.48 3.93
CA ARG A 31 -8.62 -20.96 2.54
C ARG A 31 -9.89 -20.47 1.87
N LEU A 32 -9.80 -20.17 0.58
CA LEU A 32 -10.94 -20.05 -0.31
C LEU A 32 -10.82 -21.13 -1.38
N TYR A 33 -11.87 -21.93 -1.51
CA TYR A 33 -12.01 -22.90 -2.58
C TYR A 33 -12.62 -22.17 -3.77
N LEU A 34 -11.87 -22.13 -4.87
CA LEU A 34 -12.24 -21.50 -6.11
C LEU A 34 -12.74 -22.57 -7.09
N ASP A 35 -13.31 -22.13 -8.21
CA ASP A 35 -13.64 -23.02 -9.31
C ASP A 35 -12.36 -23.65 -9.91
N ASN A 36 -12.53 -24.72 -10.70
CA ASN A 36 -11.45 -25.48 -11.35
C ASN A 36 -10.46 -26.12 -10.38
N ASP A 37 -10.92 -26.58 -9.22
CA ASP A 37 -10.11 -27.30 -8.23
C ASP A 37 -8.89 -26.52 -7.74
N ILE A 38 -8.99 -25.19 -7.64
CA ILE A 38 -7.95 -24.31 -7.10
C ILE A 38 -8.31 -23.87 -5.68
N VAL A 39 -7.32 -23.90 -4.80
CA VAL A 39 -7.41 -23.39 -3.43
C VAL A 39 -6.49 -22.19 -3.28
N MET A 40 -7.07 -21.06 -2.85
CA MET A 40 -6.35 -19.88 -2.42
C MET A 40 -6.14 -19.94 -0.90
N SER A 41 -4.89 -20.09 -0.48
CA SER A 41 -4.51 -20.12 0.94
C SER A 41 -3.82 -18.82 1.35
N TYR A 42 -4.27 -18.22 2.46
CA TYR A 42 -3.61 -17.07 3.07
C TYR A 42 -2.78 -17.47 4.27
N TYR A 43 -1.52 -17.02 4.29
CA TYR A 43 -0.55 -17.26 5.36
C TYR A 43 -0.14 -15.95 6.01
N ASP A 44 -0.11 -15.93 7.34
CA ASP A 44 0.43 -14.81 8.11
C ASP A 44 0.95 -15.29 9.46
N THR A 45 2.26 -15.20 9.63
CA THR A 45 3.00 -15.49 10.86
C THR A 45 2.62 -14.54 12.00
N ARG A 46 2.31 -13.27 11.68
CA ARG A 46 2.06 -12.19 12.64
C ARG A 46 0.59 -11.87 12.83
N LYS A 47 -0.29 -12.41 11.99
CA LYS A 47 -1.76 -12.25 12.03
C LYS A 47 -2.21 -10.79 11.99
N PHE A 48 -1.47 -9.96 11.27
CA PHE A 48 -1.78 -8.54 11.08
C PHE A 48 -2.65 -8.30 9.85
N GLY A 49 -2.66 -9.22 8.89
CA GLY A 49 -3.51 -9.14 7.72
C GLY A 49 -4.98 -8.95 8.05
N ARG A 50 -5.68 -8.31 7.13
CA ARG A 50 -7.12 -8.05 7.24
C ARG A 50 -7.78 -8.37 5.92
N PHE A 51 -8.87 -9.12 6.01
CA PHE A 51 -9.73 -9.46 4.88
C PHE A 51 -11.15 -9.06 5.25
N LEU A 52 -11.78 -8.28 4.39
CA LEU A 52 -13.08 -7.68 4.62
C LEU A 52 -13.94 -7.90 3.38
N ILE A 53 -15.21 -8.20 3.59
CA ILE A 53 -16.18 -8.44 2.52
C ILE A 53 -17.07 -7.21 2.42
N TYR A 54 -17.25 -6.72 1.19
CA TYR A 54 -18.08 -5.56 0.87
C TYR A 54 -19.09 -5.88 -0.23
N ASN A 55 -20.13 -5.05 -0.31
CA ASN A 55 -20.99 -4.98 -1.47
C ASN A 55 -20.18 -4.43 -2.66
N TYR A 56 -20.44 -4.96 -3.86
CA TYR A 56 -19.81 -4.53 -5.09
C TYR A 56 -20.08 -3.05 -5.42
N ASN A 57 -21.23 -2.52 -5.01
CA ASN A 57 -21.58 -1.13 -5.32
C ASN A 57 -20.92 -0.12 -4.38
N ASP A 58 -20.51 -0.54 -3.17
CA ASP A 58 -20.14 0.39 -2.11
C ASP A 58 -18.65 0.35 -1.72
N TYR A 59 -17.92 -0.69 -2.14
CA TYR A 59 -16.58 -0.98 -1.60
C TYR A 59 -15.56 0.17 -1.77
N LEU A 60 -15.67 0.97 -2.84
CA LEU A 60 -14.79 2.12 -3.11
C LEU A 60 -15.12 3.35 -2.25
N ILE A 61 -16.40 3.53 -1.90
CA ILE A 61 -16.85 4.70 -1.11
C ILE A 61 -16.85 4.42 0.39
N THR A 62 -16.66 3.16 0.79
CA THR A 62 -16.49 2.75 2.19
C THR A 62 -15.03 2.72 2.65
N SER A 63 -14.79 3.03 3.93
CA SER A 63 -13.48 2.90 4.56
C SER A 63 -13.08 1.41 4.59
N PRO A 64 -11.81 1.05 4.33
CA PRO A 64 -10.64 1.94 4.25
C PRO A 64 -10.37 2.56 2.88
N LEU A 65 -10.97 2.06 1.79
CA LEU A 65 -10.60 2.48 0.43
C LEU A 65 -10.97 3.93 0.14
N SER A 66 -12.09 4.43 0.69
CA SER A 66 -12.48 5.83 0.47
C SER A 66 -11.53 6.88 1.05
N LYS A 67 -10.60 6.47 1.92
CA LYS A 67 -9.56 7.33 2.50
C LYS A 67 -8.22 7.19 1.78
N LEU A 68 -8.11 6.28 0.82
CA LEU A 68 -6.88 6.03 0.08
C LEU A 68 -6.68 7.16 -0.94
N ALA A 69 -5.48 7.71 -0.97
CA ALA A 69 -5.10 8.64 -2.03
C ALA A 69 -4.91 7.93 -3.36
N LYS A 70 -4.68 8.73 -4.40
CA LYS A 70 -4.22 8.24 -5.70
C LYS A 70 -2.88 7.50 -5.56
N ASP A 71 -2.71 6.55 -6.46
CA ASP A 71 -1.46 5.83 -6.66
C ASP A 71 -0.32 6.77 -7.11
N PRO A 72 0.96 6.49 -6.76
CA PRO A 72 2.09 7.29 -7.21
C PRO A 72 2.17 7.48 -8.73
N PHE A 73 1.68 6.53 -9.52
CA PHE A 73 1.68 6.62 -10.98
C PHE A 73 0.53 7.50 -11.53
N GLU A 74 -0.50 7.79 -10.72
CA GLU A 74 -1.69 8.55 -11.12
C GLU A 74 -1.74 9.97 -10.56
N ILE A 75 -0.92 10.28 -9.56
CA ILE A 75 -0.93 11.58 -8.90
C ILE A 75 -0.19 12.64 -9.73
N LEU A 76 -0.82 13.80 -9.92
CA LEU A 76 -0.14 14.96 -10.50
C LEU A 76 0.85 15.52 -9.49
N LEU A 77 2.09 15.76 -9.92
CA LEU A 77 3.15 16.27 -9.05
C LEU A 77 2.76 17.58 -8.36
N ASN A 78 2.11 18.50 -9.08
CA ASN A 78 1.66 19.77 -8.51
C ASN A 78 0.65 19.56 -7.36
N ASP A 79 -0.27 18.61 -7.51
CA ASP A 79 -1.24 18.28 -6.46
C ASP A 79 -0.54 17.70 -5.24
N PHE A 80 0.45 16.84 -5.44
CA PHE A 80 1.26 16.29 -4.37
C PHE A 80 2.04 17.38 -3.64
N TYR A 81 2.74 18.27 -4.35
CA TYR A 81 3.45 19.40 -3.74
C TYR A 81 2.50 20.32 -2.96
N ASN A 82 1.32 20.62 -3.50
CA ASN A 82 0.31 21.40 -2.80
C ASN A 82 -0.13 20.75 -1.48
N LYS A 83 -0.19 19.41 -1.41
CA LYS A 83 -0.44 18.69 -0.15
C LYS A 83 0.75 18.80 0.82
N LEU A 84 1.99 18.73 0.34
CA LEU A 84 3.20 18.87 1.17
C LEU A 84 3.27 20.25 1.84
N GLN A 85 2.86 21.31 1.13
CA GLN A 85 2.86 22.68 1.65
C GLN A 85 1.84 22.92 2.78
N LYS A 86 0.82 22.08 2.91
CA LYS A 86 -0.26 22.24 3.90
C LYS A 86 0.04 21.61 5.26
N THR A 87 1.22 21.03 5.46
CA THR A 87 1.55 20.31 6.70
C THR A 87 2.98 20.56 7.15
N ASN A 88 3.17 20.65 8.47
CA ASN A 88 4.48 20.78 9.10
C ASN A 88 5.10 19.42 9.47
N ARG A 89 4.41 18.30 9.15
CA ARG A 89 4.96 16.95 9.34
C ARG A 89 6.23 16.78 8.52
N VAL A 90 7.12 15.94 9.03
CA VAL A 90 8.36 15.59 8.32
C VAL A 90 8.04 14.78 7.06
N ILE A 91 8.83 14.97 6.00
CA ILE A 91 8.53 14.40 4.68
C ILE A 91 8.38 12.88 4.70
N LYS A 92 9.19 12.16 5.50
CA LYS A 92 9.07 10.69 5.59
C LYS A 92 7.72 10.25 6.13
N GLN A 93 7.15 10.97 7.11
CA GLN A 93 5.81 10.67 7.62
C GLN A 93 4.74 10.94 6.57
N VAL A 94 4.89 12.01 5.79
CA VAL A 94 3.93 12.36 4.74
C VAL A 94 3.95 11.34 3.60
N LEU A 95 5.12 10.83 3.22
CA LEU A 95 5.24 9.76 2.22
C LEU A 95 4.61 8.43 2.68
N LEU A 96 4.58 8.15 3.98
CA LEU A 96 3.96 6.94 4.52
C LEU A 96 2.44 7.07 4.72
N ASP A 97 1.91 8.29 4.60
CA ASP A 97 0.51 8.59 4.78
C ASP A 97 -0.32 8.20 3.55
N GLN A 98 -1.02 7.07 3.67
CA GLN A 98 -1.85 6.50 2.59
C GLN A 98 -3.01 7.41 2.16
N SER A 99 -3.35 8.45 2.94
CA SER A 99 -4.34 9.48 2.56
C SER A 99 -3.76 10.64 1.75
N VAL A 100 -2.43 10.74 1.70
CA VAL A 100 -1.70 11.74 0.90
C VAL A 100 -1.27 11.13 -0.43
N ILE A 101 -0.65 9.94 -0.38
CA ILE A 101 -0.21 9.12 -1.50
C ILE A 101 -0.27 7.63 -1.11
N SER A 102 -0.86 6.78 -1.94
CA SER A 102 -1.00 5.36 -1.60
C SER A 102 0.23 4.55 -2.00
N GLY A 103 0.37 3.33 -1.47
CA GLY A 103 1.36 2.34 -1.93
C GLY A 103 2.79 2.56 -1.44
N ILE A 104 3.15 3.77 -1.00
CA ILE A 104 4.49 4.06 -0.50
C ILE A 104 4.69 3.51 0.92
N GLY A 105 5.52 2.47 1.02
CA GLY A 105 5.97 1.87 2.27
C GLY A 105 7.33 2.39 2.75
N ASN A 106 7.81 1.85 3.88
CA ASN A 106 9.06 2.29 4.53
C ASN A 106 10.30 2.22 3.64
N ILE A 107 10.42 1.19 2.81
CA ILE A 107 11.56 0.97 1.91
C ILE A 107 11.56 2.07 0.85
N TYR A 108 10.51 2.14 0.04
CA TYR A 108 10.35 3.14 -1.00
C TYR A 108 10.41 4.58 -0.49
N ALA A 109 9.80 4.89 0.66
CA ALA A 109 9.92 6.22 1.24
C ALA A 109 11.38 6.59 1.52
N SER A 110 12.19 5.64 1.99
CA SER A 110 13.61 5.86 2.26
C SER A 110 14.42 5.99 0.98
N GLU A 111 14.13 5.16 -0.04
CA GLU A 111 14.79 5.22 -1.35
C GLU A 111 14.46 6.50 -2.12
N ILE A 112 13.19 6.90 -2.17
CA ILE A 112 12.75 8.17 -2.76
C ILE A 112 13.52 9.34 -2.14
N LEU A 113 13.59 9.39 -0.80
CA LEU A 113 14.27 10.47 -0.09
C LEU A 113 15.78 10.46 -0.31
N PHE A 114 16.39 9.28 -0.38
CA PHE A 114 17.81 9.12 -0.69
C PHE A 114 18.12 9.61 -2.11
N LEU A 115 17.37 9.14 -3.12
CA LEU A 115 17.53 9.56 -4.51
C LEU A 115 17.26 11.06 -4.68
N ALA A 116 16.30 11.61 -3.93
CA ALA A 116 16.00 13.02 -3.92
C ALA A 116 16.99 13.88 -3.09
N ARG A 117 17.92 13.24 -2.37
CA ARG A 117 18.85 13.89 -1.43
C ARG A 117 18.14 14.77 -0.40
N ILE A 118 17.01 14.29 0.12
CA ILE A 118 16.20 14.98 1.13
C ILE A 118 16.33 14.23 2.45
N HIS A 119 16.69 14.96 3.51
CA HIS A 119 16.73 14.37 4.85
C HIS A 119 15.31 13.97 5.31
N PRO A 120 15.09 12.76 5.85
CA PRO A 120 13.76 12.25 6.18
C PRO A 120 13.00 13.07 7.24
N SER A 121 13.74 13.73 8.13
CA SER A 121 13.20 14.62 9.17
C SER A 121 12.95 16.05 8.69
N LYS A 122 13.18 16.36 7.40
CA LYS A 122 12.92 17.71 6.88
C LYS A 122 11.40 17.98 6.89
N PRO A 123 10.92 19.12 7.42
CA PRO A 123 9.51 19.49 7.32
C PRO A 123 9.07 19.55 5.85
N SER A 124 7.93 18.93 5.53
CA SER A 124 7.44 18.81 4.16
C SER A 124 7.10 20.17 3.53
N CYS A 125 6.60 21.13 4.30
CA CYS A 125 6.38 22.51 3.86
C CYS A 125 7.67 23.25 3.44
N HIS A 126 8.85 22.82 3.91
CA HIS A 126 10.13 23.40 3.50
C HIS A 126 10.72 22.78 2.23
N LEU A 127 9.93 21.99 1.49
CA LEU A 127 10.32 21.44 0.19
C LEU A 127 9.89 22.37 -0.93
N ASN A 128 10.85 22.84 -1.72
CA ASN A 128 10.63 23.76 -2.83
C ASN A 128 10.46 22.93 -4.11
N GLY A 129 9.64 23.39 -5.06
CA GLY A 129 9.39 22.69 -6.33
C GLY A 129 10.64 22.44 -7.22
N ARG A 130 11.83 22.92 -6.82
CA ARG A 130 13.11 22.64 -7.48
C ARG A 130 13.77 21.32 -7.05
N GLN A 131 13.22 20.58 -6.09
CA GLN A 131 13.75 19.26 -5.68
C GLN A 131 13.38 18.17 -6.70
N ARG A 132 14.03 18.25 -7.87
CA ARG A 132 13.85 17.39 -9.06
C ARG A 132 13.86 15.88 -8.76
N GLY A 133 14.54 15.45 -7.71
CA GLY A 133 14.66 14.03 -7.40
C GLY A 133 13.38 13.39 -6.83
N LEU A 134 12.47 14.17 -6.24
CA LEU A 134 11.17 13.64 -5.78
C LEU A 134 10.28 13.28 -6.98
N ASN A 135 10.33 14.10 -8.04
CA ASN A 135 9.58 13.89 -9.28
C ASN A 135 10.03 12.63 -10.02
N PHE A 136 11.36 12.45 -10.13
CA PHE A 136 11.94 11.29 -10.80
C PHE A 136 11.70 9.98 -10.03
N ALA A 137 11.73 10.04 -8.70
CA ALA A 137 11.58 8.84 -7.88
C ALA A 137 10.13 8.35 -7.78
N LEU A 138 9.13 9.22 -7.96
CA LEU A 138 7.72 8.83 -8.00
C LEU A 138 7.29 8.29 -9.38
N SER A 139 7.97 8.69 -10.46
CA SER A 139 7.64 8.26 -11.83
C SER A 139 8.33 6.96 -12.28
N ASN A 140 9.35 6.49 -11.56
CA ASN A 140 10.19 5.34 -11.96
C ASN A 140 10.20 4.20 -10.92
N GLN A 141 9.13 4.04 -10.14
CA GLN A 141 8.94 2.82 -9.34
C GLN A 141 8.51 1.63 -10.19
#